data_AF-A0A9C9K0Y4-F1
#
_entry.id   AF-A0A9C9K0Y4-F1
#
_cell.length_a   1.000
_cell.length_b   1.000
_cell.length_c   1.000
_cell.angle_alpha   90.00
_cell.angle_beta   90.00
_cell.angle_gamma   90.00
#
_symmetry.space_group_name_H-M   'P 1'
#
loop_
_entity.id
_entity.type
_entity.pdbx_description
1 polymer ?
#
loop_
_entity_poly.entity_id
_entity_poly.type
_entity_poly.pdbx_seq_one_letter_code
_entity_poly.pdbx_strand_id
1 'polypeptide(L)'
;MISVFYLVLIINSDFTVSSAILDQQYPVVQFINGQYYCMWQDMRYYSPDRSIFGARITQDGVVLDPFGRLILRDRAMNVDFAFDGVNFLAVVQDSC
;
A
#
# COMPACT_ATOMS: atom_id res chain seq x y z
N MET A 1 30.61 18.77 15.08
CA MET A 1 29.70 18.62 13.93
C MET A 1 28.47 17.91 14.44
N ILE A 2 27.43 18.67 14.82
CA ILE A 2 26.22 18.11 15.44
C ILE A 2 25.39 17.54 14.29
N SER A 3 25.29 16.21 14.24
CA SER A 3 24.36 15.54 13.35
C SER A 3 22.95 15.85 13.85
N VAL A 4 22.23 16.71 13.12
CA VAL A 4 20.80 16.91 13.31
C VAL A 4 20.13 15.69 12.69
N PHE A 5 19.68 14.76 13.53
CA PHE A 5 18.74 13.74 13.12
C PHE A 5 17.44 14.47 12.75
N TYR A 6 17.19 14.63 11.46
CA TYR A 6 15.87 15.04 10.97
C TYR A 6 14.92 13.86 11.20
N LEU A 7 14.40 13.72 12.42
CA LEU A 7 13.11 13.09 12.60
C LEU A 7 12.10 14.08 12.03
N VAL A 8 11.84 13.98 10.73
CA VAL A 8 10.75 14.71 10.07
C VAL A 8 9.47 14.22 10.74
N LEU A 9 9.02 14.99 11.74
CA LEU A 9 7.70 14.85 12.33
C LEU A 9 6.72 15.25 11.21
N ILE A 10 6.13 14.27 10.52
CA ILE A 10 4.97 14.49 9.63
C ILE A 10 3.81 14.87 10.55
N ILE A 11 3.64 16.16 10.84
CA ILE A 11 2.54 16.67 11.69
C ILE A 11 1.44 17.37 10.89
N ASN A 12 1.54 17.45 9.56
CA ASN A 12 0.57 18.23 8.75
C ASN A 12 0.34 17.71 7.32
N SER A 13 0.64 16.45 7.03
CA SER A 13 0.28 15.84 5.74
C SER A 13 -0.30 14.45 5.94
N ASP A 14 -1.35 14.37 6.76
CA ASP A 14 -2.18 13.17 6.79
C ASP A 14 -3.03 13.18 5.53
N PHE A 15 -2.80 12.21 4.65
CA PHE A 15 -3.64 11.99 3.47
C PHE A 15 -4.20 10.57 3.50
N THR A 16 -5.43 10.43 3.05
CA THR A 16 -6.11 9.13 3.00
C THR A 16 -5.71 8.39 1.72
N VAL A 17 -5.14 7.20 1.85
CA VAL A 17 -4.82 6.32 0.70
C VAL A 17 -6.08 5.61 0.19
N SER A 18 -6.89 5.07 1.10
CA SER A 18 -8.14 4.40 0.78
C SER A 18 -9.22 4.82 1.77
N SER A 19 -10.36 5.26 1.25
CA SER A 19 -11.58 5.60 2.01
C SER A 19 -12.72 4.64 1.72
N ALA A 20 -12.39 3.40 1.34
CA ALA A 20 -13.38 2.38 1.04
C ALA A 20 -14.09 1.86 2.28
N ILE A 21 -15.28 1.28 2.07
CA ILE A 21 -16.04 0.66 3.14
C ILE A 21 -15.33 -0.60 3.69
N LEU A 22 -15.71 -0.99 4.90
CA LEU A 22 -15.15 -2.14 5.63
C LEU A 22 -13.65 -1.98 5.92
N ASP A 23 -12.98 -3.07 6.28
CA ASP A 23 -11.62 -3.03 6.78
C ASP A 23 -10.59 -2.99 5.65
N GLN A 24 -9.61 -2.11 5.81
CA GLN A 24 -8.34 -2.10 5.08
C GLN A 24 -7.22 -2.40 6.05
N GLN A 25 -6.46 -3.46 5.79
CA GLN A 25 -5.52 -4.02 6.77
C GLN A 25 -4.17 -4.36 6.14
N TYR A 26 -3.15 -4.41 6.99
CA TYR A 26 -1.80 -4.88 6.66
C TYR A 26 -1.21 -4.19 5.42
N PRO A 27 -1.09 -2.85 5.41
CA PRO A 27 -0.46 -2.15 4.30
C PRO A 27 1.03 -2.51 4.22
N VAL A 28 1.51 -2.70 3.00
CA VAL A 28 2.93 -2.77 2.67
C VAL A 28 3.26 -1.66 1.70
N VAL A 29 4.41 -1.03 1.88
CA VAL A 29 4.83 0.13 1.09
C VAL A 29 6.25 -0.05 0.60
N GLN A 30 6.49 0.34 -0.66
CA GLN A 30 7.83 0.52 -1.19
C GLN A 30 7.97 1.79 -2.00
N PHE A 31 9.17 2.37 -1.96
CA PHE A 31 9.53 3.53 -2.76
C PHE A 31 10.36 3.09 -3.98
N ILE A 32 9.79 3.25 -5.17
CA ILE A 32 10.34 2.70 -6.40
C ILE A 32 10.28 3.78 -7.48
N ASN A 33 11.43 4.07 -8.10
CA ASN A 33 11.55 5.00 -9.22
C ASN A 33 10.87 6.37 -9.00
N GLY A 34 11.00 6.95 -7.80
CA GLY A 34 10.43 8.28 -7.51
C GLY A 34 8.99 8.26 -7.00
N GLN A 35 8.41 7.09 -6.72
CA GLN A 35 7.01 6.95 -6.36
C GLN A 35 6.81 5.89 -5.27
N TYR A 36 5.86 6.11 -4.36
CA TYR A 36 5.44 5.10 -3.41
C TYR A 36 4.38 4.19 -4.03
N TYR A 37 4.52 2.89 -3.79
CA TYR A 37 3.54 1.87 -4.11
C TYR A 37 3.09 1.29 -2.78
N CYS A 38 1.80 1.42 -2.48
CA CYS A 38 1.18 0.87 -1.29
C CYS A 38 0.23 -0.25 -1.72
N MET A 39 0.32 -1.42 -1.11
CA MET A 39 -0.65 -2.52 -1.26
C MET A 39 -1.23 -2.87 0.10
N TRP A 40 -2.47 -3.34 0.14
CA TRP A 40 -3.16 -3.70 1.39
C TRP A 40 -4.21 -4.76 1.14
N GLN A 41 -4.66 -5.41 2.22
CA GLN A 41 -5.83 -6.27 2.21
C GLN A 41 -7.09 -5.46 2.38
N ASP A 42 -8.11 -5.80 1.61
CA ASP A 42 -9.34 -5.05 1.55
C ASP A 42 -10.56 -5.97 1.54
N MET A 43 -11.51 -5.71 2.43
CA MET A 43 -12.73 -6.50 2.57
C MET A 43 -13.93 -5.95 1.79
N ARG A 44 -13.76 -4.87 1.02
CA ARG A 44 -14.90 -4.14 0.41
C ARG A 44 -15.76 -4.95 -0.56
N TYR A 45 -15.28 -6.07 -1.08
CA TYR A 45 -16.01 -6.88 -2.07
C TYR A 45 -16.68 -8.13 -1.50
N TYR A 46 -16.09 -8.79 -0.51
CA TYR A 46 -16.54 -10.11 -0.07
C TYR A 46 -16.24 -10.31 1.40
N SER A 47 -17.01 -9.80 2.34
CA SER A 47 -16.80 -10.16 3.75
C SER A 47 -17.15 -11.65 3.97
N PRO A 48 -16.28 -12.49 4.58
CA PRO A 48 -15.04 -12.18 5.32
C PRO A 48 -13.72 -12.29 4.52
N ASP A 49 -13.81 -12.53 3.22
CA ASP A 49 -12.67 -12.64 2.31
C ASP A 49 -11.99 -11.28 2.04
N ARG A 50 -10.71 -11.34 1.72
CA ARG A 50 -9.85 -10.17 1.57
C ARG A 50 -9.23 -10.21 0.18
N SER A 51 -9.40 -9.16 -0.60
CA SER A 51 -8.70 -8.98 -1.87
C SER A 51 -7.47 -8.09 -1.66
N ILE A 52 -6.48 -8.19 -2.54
CA ILE A 52 -5.32 -7.27 -2.51
C ILE A 52 -5.62 -6.08 -3.40
N PHE A 53 -5.51 -4.89 -2.82
CA PHE A 53 -5.57 -3.62 -3.51
C PHE A 53 -4.24 -2.91 -3.43
N GLY A 54 -4.02 -1.96 -4.34
CA GLY A 54 -2.86 -1.08 -4.27
C GLY A 54 -3.10 0.29 -4.89
N ALA A 55 -2.29 1.25 -4.48
CA ALA A 55 -2.29 2.61 -4.99
C ALA A 55 -0.87 3.14 -5.16
N ARG A 56 -0.68 3.94 -6.21
CA ARG A 56 0.52 4.77 -6.38
C ARG A 56 0.32 6.10 -5.67
N ILE A 57 1.39 6.57 -5.04
CA ILE A 57 1.39 7.82 -4.26
C ILE A 57 2.66 8.61 -4.61
N THR A 58 2.52 9.90 -4.92
CA THR A 58 3.66 10.77 -5.21
C THR A 58 4.51 11.01 -3.95
N GLN A 59 5.72 11.56 -4.12
CA GLN A 59 6.56 11.96 -2.99
C GLN A 59 5.89 13.00 -2.08
N ASP A 60 5.04 13.84 -2.66
CA ASP A 60 4.29 14.88 -1.96
C ASP A 60 2.99 14.36 -1.31
N GLY A 61 2.75 13.04 -1.31
CA GLY A 61 1.57 12.43 -0.69
C GLY A 61 0.30 12.48 -1.53
N VAL A 62 0.39 12.78 -2.83
CA VAL A 62 -0.78 12.75 -3.73
C VAL A 62 -1.08 11.31 -4.11
N VAL A 63 -2.28 10.83 -3.77
CA VAL A 63 -2.76 9.48 -4.13
C VAL A 63 -3.23 9.49 -5.58
N LEU A 64 -2.52 8.77 -6.44
CA LEU A 64 -2.78 8.74 -7.88
C LEU A 64 -3.87 7.73 -8.26
N ASP A 65 -4.08 6.71 -7.43
CA ASP A 65 -5.13 5.71 -7.62
C ASP A 65 -6.10 5.76 -6.43
N PRO A 66 -7.04 6.74 -6.39
CA PRO A 66 -7.95 6.90 -5.26
C PRO A 66 -8.81 5.67 -5.06
N PHE A 67 -9.06 5.31 -3.79
CA PHE A 67 -9.66 4.04 -3.35
C PHE A 67 -8.82 2.79 -3.66
N GLY A 68 -7.70 2.91 -4.36
CA GLY A 68 -6.89 1.77 -4.80
C GLY A 68 -7.47 1.02 -6.01
N ARG A 69 -6.58 0.26 -6.64
CA ARG A 69 -6.89 -0.66 -7.74
C ARG A 69 -6.85 -2.08 -7.21
N LEU A 70 -7.81 -2.88 -7.63
CA LEU A 70 -7.80 -4.32 -7.39
C LEU A 70 -6.60 -4.94 -8.12
N ILE A 71 -5.72 -5.59 -7.35
CA ILE A 71 -4.54 -6.30 -7.86
C ILE A 71 -4.84 -7.80 -7.95
N LEU A 72 -5.45 -8.35 -6.90
CA LEU A 72 -5.82 -9.75 -6.84
C LEU A 72 -7.21 -9.91 -6.21
N ARG A 73 -8.11 -10.57 -6.95
CA ARG A 73 -9.47 -10.91 -6.50
C ARG A 73 -9.52 -12.37 -6.06
N ASP A 74 -8.87 -12.66 -4.95
CA ASP A 74 -8.86 -13.97 -4.32
C ASP A 74 -8.75 -13.83 -2.80
N ARG A 75 -8.98 -14.89 -2.02
CA ARG A 75 -8.88 -14.91 -0.56
C ARG A 75 -7.41 -14.80 -0.10
N ALA A 76 -6.87 -13.60 -0.17
CA ALA A 76 -5.47 -13.32 0.14
C ALA A 76 -5.31 -12.67 1.52
N MET A 77 -4.48 -13.26 2.36
CA MET A 77 -4.35 -12.92 3.78
C MET A 77 -3.09 -12.15 4.13
N ASN A 78 -2.13 -12.03 3.21
CA ASN A 78 -0.91 -11.23 3.33
C ASN A 78 -0.40 -10.88 1.93
N VAL A 79 0.28 -9.74 1.82
CA VAL A 79 1.04 -9.35 0.64
C VAL A 79 2.40 -8.86 1.09
N ASP A 80 3.44 -9.26 0.39
CA ASP A 80 4.77 -8.65 0.48
C ASP A 80 5.28 -8.33 -0.92
N PHE A 81 6.25 -7.42 -1.00
CA PHE A 81 6.67 -6.82 -2.24
C PHE A 81 8.19 -6.72 -2.31
N ALA A 82 8.76 -6.91 -3.50
CA ALA A 82 10.17 -6.68 -3.79
C ALA A 82 10.35 -6.03 -5.18
N PHE A 83 11.39 -5.22 -5.32
CA PHE A 83 11.79 -4.59 -6.57
C PHE A 83 13.29 -4.76 -6.78
N ASP A 84 13.69 -5.27 -7.94
CA ASP A 84 15.10 -5.56 -8.26
C ASP A 84 15.81 -4.42 -9.02
N GLY A 85 15.14 -3.28 -9.22
CA GLY A 85 15.59 -2.18 -10.09
C GLY A 85 14.92 -2.15 -11.46
N VAL A 86 14.26 -3.24 -11.86
CA VAL A 86 13.60 -3.40 -13.17
C VAL A 86 12.19 -4.02 -13.04
N ASN A 87 12.08 -5.12 -12.30
CA ASN A 87 10.89 -5.93 -12.13
C ASN A 87 10.35 -5.83 -10.71
N PHE A 88 9.04 -6.03 -10.62
CA PHE A 88 8.32 -6.12 -9.36
C PHE A 88 7.91 -7.57 -9.11
N LEU A 89 8.10 -8.02 -7.87
CA LEU A 89 7.55 -9.27 -7.38
C LEU A 89 6.62 -8.97 -6.21
N ALA A 90 5.34 -9.33 -6.35
CA ALA A 90 4.41 -9.39 -5.24
C ALA A 90 4.17 -10.85 -4.88
N VAL A 91 4.33 -11.19 -3.60
CA VAL A 91 3.98 -12.51 -3.07
C VAL A 91 2.77 -12.37 -2.19
N VAL A 92 1.81 -13.27 -2.37
CA VAL A 92 0.58 -13.30 -1.61
C VAL A 92 0.43 -14.64 -0.94
N GLN A 93 -0.09 -14.63 0.28
CA GLN A 93 -0.55 -15.84 0.94
C GLN A 93 -2.02 -16.03 0.62
N ASP A 94 -2.37 -17.15 -0.01
CA ASP A 94 -3.76 -17.60 -0.11
C ASP A 94 -4.23 -18.20 1.22
N SER A 95 -5.54 -18.24 1.41
CA SER A 95 -6.14 -18.76 2.64
C SER A 95 -6.51 -20.25 2.55
N CYS A 96 -5.88 -21.03 1.66
CA CYS A 96 -6.23 -22.42 1.39
C CYS A 96 -5.48 -23.43 2.28
#